data_AF-A0A7S4RTR6-F1
#
_entry.id   AF-A0A7S4RTR6-F1
#
_cell.length_a   1.000
_cell.length_b   1.000
_cell.length_c   1.000
_cell.angle_alpha   90.00
_cell.angle_beta   90.00
_cell.angle_gamma   90.00
#
_symmetry.space_group_name_H-M   'P 1'
#
loop_
_entity.id
_entity.type
_entity.pdbx_description
1 polymer ?
#
loop_
_entity_poly.entity_id
_entity_poly.type
_entity_poly.pdbx_seq_one_letter_code
_entity_poly.pdbx_strand_id
1 'polypeptide(L)'
;MASAIGQRAAARARPVLLPATLAALVALAAVRTLSGGLGQAFHAPPAGLRAVPLQQVQALQQQPPALSRPFTGSAQRPGVAVAPTASMEASLPMVLAATALAAASAASEPEAEEKPNALKQLFDKSKLVIFVGLWYFFNVQYNIENKKLLSCFDATWAVSWIQLAVGVPIAMLMWASGLVQVPKVTKSDLLKLAPVGAAFSAGQVATVASLGAVAVSFTHVVKALEPAVNAIASALILGQVFHPLVYASLAPVFIGVALASSAELSFTMFGFLTAMASNFAFVTRNVLATKFGSVGEMGSDTTTRKTNQLAVLTAVATLVLLPVALLLPGGLLSIPSAWAKAVKGGIPAGKLFYMMIASGFHFFMYQLSSFWVLSCVQPITHSVLNTLKRVVIIIVSIIVFRNPVTPQSALGTGIAIGGVLLYSITKSYFSKKK
;
A
#
# COMPACT_ATOMS: atom_id res chain seq x y z
N MET A 1 -53.69 15.33 26.27
CA MET A 1 -52.26 14.94 26.36
C MET A 1 -51.83 13.82 25.39
N ALA A 2 -52.75 13.14 24.68
CA ALA A 2 -52.38 12.08 23.71
C ALA A 2 -52.12 12.56 22.26
N SER A 3 -52.46 13.79 21.90
CA SER A 3 -52.28 14.34 20.54
C SER A 3 -50.86 14.90 20.28
N ALA A 4 -50.14 15.30 21.33
CA ALA A 4 -48.80 15.91 21.20
C ALA A 4 -47.64 14.90 21.05
N ILE A 5 -47.89 13.61 21.33
CA ILE A 5 -46.87 12.55 21.23
C ILE A 5 -46.81 11.97 19.79
N GLY A 6 -47.92 11.98 19.05
CA GLY A 6 -47.98 11.51 17.66
C GLY A 6 -47.27 12.42 16.66
N GLN A 7 -47.25 13.73 16.91
CA GLN A 7 -46.64 14.69 15.98
C GLN A 7 -45.10 14.76 16.09
N ARG A 8 -44.49 14.34 17.21
CA ARG A 8 -43.02 14.22 17.34
C ARG A 8 -42.45 12.92 16.76
N ALA A 9 -43.27 11.88 16.61
CA ALA A 9 -42.85 10.63 15.98
C ALA A 9 -42.91 10.68 14.44
N ALA A 10 -43.82 11.47 13.85
CA ALA A 10 -44.00 11.59 12.40
C ALA A 10 -42.96 12.48 11.70
N ALA A 11 -42.22 13.33 12.42
CA ALA A 11 -41.19 14.20 11.85
C ALA A 11 -39.81 13.52 11.66
N ARG A 12 -39.63 12.27 12.12
CA ARG A 12 -38.33 11.54 12.08
C ARG A 12 -38.22 10.49 10.97
N ALA A 13 -39.25 10.37 10.12
CA ALA A 13 -39.31 9.39 9.03
C ALA A 13 -39.44 10.09 7.66
N ARG A 14 -38.38 10.75 7.21
CA ARG A 14 -38.14 11.06 5.79
C ARG A 14 -36.68 10.71 5.45
N PRO A 15 -36.42 10.24 4.21
CA PRO A 15 -35.57 9.09 4.00
C PRO A 15 -34.09 9.44 3.94
N VAL A 16 -33.29 8.75 4.76
CA VAL A 16 -31.82 8.69 4.71
C VAL A 16 -31.29 8.08 3.39
N LEU A 17 -32.18 7.69 2.48
CA LEU A 17 -31.83 7.29 1.11
C LEU A 17 -31.35 8.46 0.24
N LEU A 18 -31.79 9.71 0.46
CA LEU A 18 -31.38 10.84 -0.39
C LEU A 18 -29.89 11.20 -0.31
N PRO A 19 -29.22 11.28 0.86
CA PRO A 19 -27.78 11.59 0.89
C PRO A 19 -26.91 10.43 0.40
N ALA A 20 -27.36 9.17 0.52
CA ALA A 20 -26.64 8.00 0.02
C ALA A 20 -26.75 7.87 -1.51
N THR A 21 -27.92 8.14 -2.07
CA THR A 21 -28.10 8.20 -3.54
C THR A 21 -27.47 9.45 -4.13
N LEU A 22 -27.47 10.59 -3.43
CA LEU A 22 -26.77 11.80 -3.87
C LEU A 22 -25.24 11.63 -3.79
N ALA A 23 -24.70 10.96 -2.76
CA ALA A 23 -23.27 10.62 -2.71
C ALA A 23 -22.87 9.59 -3.77
N ALA A 24 -23.71 8.60 -4.05
CA ALA A 24 -23.51 7.64 -5.14
C ALA A 24 -23.65 8.31 -6.53
N LEU A 25 -24.55 9.28 -6.69
CA LEU A 25 -24.73 10.06 -7.91
C LEU A 25 -23.63 11.11 -8.09
N VAL A 26 -23.09 11.71 -7.04
CA VAL A 26 -21.92 12.59 -7.10
C VAL A 26 -20.66 11.78 -7.37
N ALA A 27 -20.53 10.56 -6.81
CA ALA A 27 -19.45 9.64 -7.17
C ALA A 27 -19.60 9.11 -8.60
N LEU A 28 -20.80 8.76 -9.06
CA LEU A 28 -21.04 8.37 -10.46
C LEU A 28 -20.86 9.54 -11.41
N ALA A 29 -21.30 10.76 -11.06
CA ALA A 29 -21.15 11.95 -11.88
C ALA A 29 -19.70 12.41 -11.92
N ALA A 30 -18.95 12.33 -10.81
CA ALA A 30 -17.51 12.53 -10.79
C ALA A 30 -16.80 11.47 -11.64
N VAL A 31 -17.20 10.20 -11.58
CA VAL A 31 -16.69 9.13 -12.45
C VAL A 31 -17.09 9.37 -13.91
N ARG A 32 -18.27 9.92 -14.22
CA ARG A 32 -18.74 10.20 -15.58
C ARG A 32 -18.06 11.42 -16.19
N THR A 33 -17.88 12.51 -15.43
CA THR A 33 -17.11 13.69 -15.86
C THR A 33 -15.61 13.38 -15.97
N LEU A 34 -15.10 12.44 -15.17
CA LEU A 34 -13.74 11.91 -15.29
C LEU A 34 -13.59 10.82 -16.36
N SER A 35 -14.66 10.10 -16.74
CA SER A 35 -14.61 8.97 -17.70
C SER A 35 -14.25 9.38 -19.13
N GLY A 36 -14.46 10.65 -19.49
CA GLY A 36 -14.00 11.20 -20.78
C GLY A 36 -12.47 11.26 -20.90
N GLY A 37 -11.73 11.29 -19.78
CA GLY A 37 -10.27 11.36 -19.76
C GLY A 37 -9.57 10.16 -19.07
N LEU A 38 -10.17 9.57 -18.03
CA LEU A 38 -9.56 8.48 -17.26
C LEU A 38 -9.68 7.10 -17.92
N GLY A 39 -10.66 6.88 -18.79
CA GLY A 39 -10.78 5.63 -19.57
C GLY A 39 -9.55 5.38 -20.46
N GLN A 40 -8.92 6.45 -20.95
CA GLN A 40 -7.63 6.37 -21.64
C GLN A 40 -6.43 6.42 -20.70
N ALA A 41 -6.54 7.05 -19.53
CA ALA A 41 -5.46 7.09 -18.54
C ALA A 41 -5.15 5.72 -17.92
N PHE A 42 -6.13 4.81 -17.81
CA PHE A 42 -5.92 3.44 -17.33
C PHE A 42 -5.48 2.44 -18.41
N HIS A 43 -5.45 2.86 -19.68
CA HIS A 43 -4.73 2.12 -20.71
C HIS A 43 -3.25 2.52 -20.67
N ALA A 44 -2.36 1.52 -20.67
CA ALA A 44 -0.95 1.79 -20.93
C ALA A 44 -0.81 2.60 -22.24
N PRO A 45 0.05 3.64 -22.29
CA PRO A 45 0.20 4.47 -23.48
C PRO A 45 0.61 3.63 -24.70
N PRO A 46 0.25 4.05 -25.93
CA PRO A 46 0.59 3.33 -27.15
C PRO A 46 2.11 3.14 -27.29
N ALA A 47 2.50 2.07 -27.97
CA ALA A 47 3.84 1.47 -27.97
C ALA A 47 5.04 2.39 -28.31
N GLY A 48 4.82 3.63 -28.74
CA GLY A 48 5.85 4.62 -29.06
C GLY A 48 6.47 5.37 -27.87
N LEU A 49 5.95 5.21 -26.64
CA LEU A 49 6.50 5.84 -25.43
C LEU A 49 7.03 4.84 -24.39
N ARG A 50 7.20 3.56 -24.77
CA ARG A 50 7.95 2.62 -23.93
C ARG A 50 9.44 2.92 -24.05
N ALA A 51 10.08 3.27 -22.94
CA ALA A 51 11.50 3.04 -22.77
C ALA A 51 11.78 1.55 -23.10
N VAL A 52 12.75 1.36 -23.99
CA VAL A 52 13.39 0.13 -24.49
C VAL A 52 12.72 -1.20 -24.06
N PRO A 53 12.19 -2.00 -25.01
CA PRO A 53 11.65 -3.33 -24.71
C PRO A 53 12.69 -4.21 -24.01
N LEU A 54 12.26 -4.98 -23.00
CA LEU A 54 13.11 -5.94 -22.25
C LEU A 54 13.91 -6.90 -23.13
N GLN A 55 13.48 -7.17 -24.37
CA GLN A 55 14.23 -7.96 -25.35
C GLN A 55 15.54 -7.29 -25.78
N GLN A 56 15.60 -5.97 -25.82
CA GLN A 56 16.79 -5.21 -26.22
C GLN A 56 17.78 -5.04 -25.07
N VAL A 57 17.31 -5.07 -23.81
CA VAL A 57 18.15 -5.21 -22.61
C VAL A 57 18.73 -6.63 -22.50
N GLN A 58 17.96 -7.65 -22.86
CA GLN A 58 18.44 -9.04 -22.94
C GLN A 58 19.45 -9.24 -24.09
N ALA A 59 19.28 -8.56 -25.23
CA ALA A 59 20.24 -8.59 -26.33
C ALA A 59 21.60 -7.95 -25.97
N LEU A 60 21.60 -6.90 -25.14
CA LEU A 60 22.83 -6.29 -24.61
C LEU A 60 23.54 -7.14 -23.54
N GLN A 61 22.83 -8.10 -22.93
CA GLN A 61 23.40 -9.04 -21.95
C GLN A 61 24.02 -10.30 -22.58
N GLN A 62 23.83 -10.54 -23.88
CA GLN A 62 24.30 -11.75 -24.58
C GLN A 62 25.55 -11.54 -25.45
N GLN A 63 26.17 -10.36 -25.44
CA GLN A 63 27.46 -10.18 -26.13
C GLN A 63 28.60 -10.80 -25.30
N PRO A 64 29.38 -11.76 -25.85
CA PRO A 64 30.59 -12.24 -25.19
C PRO A 64 31.65 -11.14 -25.14
N PRO A 65 32.60 -11.17 -24.18
CA PRO A 65 33.59 -10.12 -24.03
C PRO A 65 34.49 -10.07 -25.27
N ALA A 66 34.40 -8.97 -26.01
CA ALA A 66 35.31 -8.70 -27.13
C ALA A 66 36.73 -8.52 -26.59
N LEU A 67 37.59 -9.47 -26.92
CA LEU A 67 39.04 -9.40 -26.75
C LEU A 67 39.60 -8.13 -27.41
N SER A 68 40.23 -7.30 -26.58
CA SER A 68 41.37 -6.41 -26.85
C SER A 68 41.63 -5.95 -28.30
N ARG A 69 41.47 -4.64 -28.54
CA ARG A 69 42.30 -3.89 -29.49
C ARG A 69 42.86 -2.63 -28.80
N PRO A 70 44.15 -2.31 -28.99
CA PRO A 70 44.80 -1.22 -28.26
C PRO A 70 44.43 0.13 -28.88
N PHE A 71 43.98 1.07 -28.04
CA PHE A 71 43.82 2.46 -28.44
C PHE A 71 45.08 3.24 -27.99
N THR A 72 45.92 3.58 -28.96
CA THR A 72 47.00 4.56 -28.83
C THR A 72 46.41 5.96 -28.89
N GLY A 73 46.77 6.84 -27.96
CA GLY A 73 46.35 8.25 -28.00
C GLY A 73 46.40 8.94 -26.66
N SER A 74 47.59 9.43 -26.32
CA SER A 74 47.92 10.22 -25.13
C SER A 74 47.15 11.55 -25.02
N ALA A 75 46.71 11.88 -23.81
CA ALA A 75 46.92 13.21 -23.22
C ALA A 75 46.70 13.12 -21.70
N GLN A 76 47.81 13.14 -20.96
CA GLN A 76 47.91 13.01 -19.52
C GLN A 76 47.88 14.42 -18.89
N ARG A 77 47.05 14.62 -17.85
CA ARG A 77 47.27 15.65 -16.81
C ARG A 77 46.90 15.07 -15.43
N PRO A 78 47.59 15.50 -14.36
CA PRO A 78 47.99 14.61 -13.27
C PRO A 78 46.89 14.39 -12.22
N GLY A 79 46.75 13.13 -11.82
CA GLY A 79 45.85 12.70 -10.76
C GLY A 79 46.40 12.99 -9.36
N VAL A 80 45.53 13.53 -8.52
CA VAL A 80 45.61 13.38 -7.07
C VAL A 80 45.11 11.97 -6.75
N ALA A 81 45.96 11.17 -6.12
CA ALA A 81 45.60 9.82 -5.69
C ALA A 81 44.53 9.88 -4.59
N VAL A 82 43.37 9.26 -4.83
CA VAL A 82 42.41 8.89 -3.79
C VAL A 82 42.18 7.39 -3.90
N ALA A 83 42.50 6.70 -2.80
CA ALA A 83 42.35 5.26 -2.63
C ALA A 83 40.87 4.82 -2.75
N PRO A 84 40.58 3.54 -3.09
CA PRO A 84 39.24 3.10 -3.42
C PRO A 84 38.36 2.92 -2.17
N THR A 85 37.35 3.76 -2.01
CA THR A 85 36.25 3.58 -1.04
C THR A 85 35.16 2.67 -1.65
N ALA A 86 35.50 1.42 -1.92
CA ALA A 86 34.55 0.40 -2.35
C ALA A 86 34.10 -0.45 -1.15
N SER A 87 33.38 0.16 -0.20
CA SER A 87 32.71 -0.57 0.90
C SER A 87 31.61 0.22 1.63
N MET A 88 31.25 1.42 1.17
CA MET A 88 30.32 2.31 1.90
C MET A 88 28.97 2.56 1.21
N GLU A 89 28.66 1.90 0.09
CA GLU A 89 27.42 2.15 -0.67
C GLU A 89 26.25 1.21 -0.32
N ALA A 90 26.50 0.10 0.39
CA ALA A 90 25.44 -0.81 0.85
C ALA A 90 24.95 -0.50 2.28
N SER A 91 25.61 0.43 2.99
CA SER A 91 25.50 0.59 4.44
C SER A 91 24.40 1.58 4.85
N LEU A 92 24.15 2.64 4.08
CA LEU A 92 23.21 3.70 4.45
C LEU A 92 21.76 3.24 4.66
N PRO A 93 21.11 2.48 3.76
CA PRO A 93 19.74 2.03 3.98
C PRO A 93 19.64 0.97 5.09
N MET A 94 20.69 0.16 5.30
CA MET A 94 20.77 -0.81 6.38
C MET A 94 20.98 -0.14 7.74
N VAL A 95 21.81 0.91 7.80
CA VAL A 95 22.03 1.75 8.99
C VAL A 95 20.76 2.55 9.32
N LEU A 96 20.06 3.10 8.33
CA LEU A 96 18.76 3.75 8.54
C LEU A 96 17.70 2.76 9.04
N ALA A 97 17.67 1.53 8.52
CA ALA A 97 16.77 0.48 9.01
C ALA A 97 17.13 0.03 10.44
N ALA A 98 18.41 -0.07 10.78
CA ALA A 98 18.88 -0.40 12.12
C ALA A 98 18.59 0.72 13.13
N THR A 99 18.81 1.98 12.75
CA THR A 99 18.47 3.16 13.55
C THR A 99 16.96 3.30 13.73
N ALA A 100 16.17 2.97 12.71
CA ALA A 100 14.71 2.93 12.81
C ALA A 100 14.19 1.80 13.70
N LEU A 101 14.85 0.64 13.70
CA LEU A 101 14.55 -0.47 14.61
C LEU A 101 14.92 -0.10 16.06
N ALA A 102 16.05 0.59 16.26
CA ALA A 102 16.45 1.14 17.56
C ALA A 102 15.49 2.24 18.04
N ALA A 103 15.00 3.10 17.14
CA ALA A 103 13.99 4.12 17.47
C ALA A 103 12.61 3.50 17.77
N ALA A 104 12.22 2.42 17.08
CA ALA A 104 11.01 1.66 17.37
C ALA A 104 11.10 0.98 18.75
N SER A 105 12.28 0.48 19.11
CA SER A 105 12.60 -0.07 20.44
C SER A 105 12.58 1.01 21.54
N ALA A 106 13.05 2.22 21.25
CA ALA A 106 13.07 3.35 22.21
C ALA A 106 11.69 3.99 22.39
N ALA A 107 10.80 3.88 21.39
CA ALA A 107 9.42 4.36 21.50
C ALA A 107 8.51 3.44 22.35
N SER A 108 8.95 2.20 22.60
CA SER A 108 8.30 1.23 23.50
C SER A 108 8.94 1.25 24.88
N GLU A 109 8.69 2.30 25.67
CA GLU A 109 8.87 2.23 27.12
C GLU A 109 7.56 1.75 27.77
N PRO A 110 7.61 0.82 28.73
CA PRO A 110 6.41 0.26 29.34
C PRO A 110 5.79 1.27 30.32
N GLU A 111 4.50 1.56 30.12
CA GLU A 111 3.67 2.11 31.20
C GLU A 111 3.65 1.11 32.36
N ALA A 112 3.81 1.65 33.58
CA ALA A 112 3.91 0.89 34.81
C ALA A 112 2.56 0.27 35.19
N GLU A 113 2.31 -0.97 34.81
CA GLU A 113 1.26 -1.82 35.40
C GLU A 113 1.73 -3.29 35.48
N GLU A 114 1.55 -3.87 36.68
CA GLU A 114 1.74 -5.25 37.15
C GLU A 114 2.65 -6.22 36.36
N LYS A 115 3.73 -6.69 37.01
CA LYS A 115 4.67 -7.72 36.52
C LYS A 115 3.93 -8.93 35.89
N PRO A 116 3.88 -9.06 34.56
CA PRO A 116 3.45 -10.31 33.93
C PRO A 116 4.61 -11.31 34.04
N ASN A 117 4.30 -12.60 34.23
CA ASN A 117 5.28 -13.68 34.20
C ASN A 117 6.26 -13.51 33.01
N ALA A 118 7.57 -13.59 33.27
CA ALA A 118 8.62 -13.38 32.25
C ALA A 118 8.41 -14.25 30.99
N LEU A 119 7.86 -15.46 31.17
CA LEU A 119 7.46 -16.33 30.06
C LEU A 119 6.37 -15.70 29.18
N LYS A 120 5.34 -15.07 29.75
CA LYS A 120 4.26 -14.40 29.00
C LYS A 120 4.80 -13.21 28.20
N GLN A 121 5.70 -12.41 28.78
CA GLN A 121 6.38 -11.34 28.04
C GLN A 121 7.26 -11.87 26.90
N LEU A 122 7.96 -12.99 27.09
CA LEU A 122 8.75 -13.63 26.03
C LEU A 122 7.86 -14.19 24.92
N PHE A 123 6.72 -14.80 25.26
CA PHE A 123 5.72 -15.28 24.30
C PHE A 123 5.05 -14.14 23.52
N ASP A 124 4.75 -13.01 24.18
CA ASP A 124 4.16 -11.85 23.51
C ASP A 124 5.18 -11.16 22.58
N LYS A 125 6.46 -11.09 23.00
CA LYS A 125 7.55 -10.58 22.14
C LYS A 125 7.81 -11.50 20.94
N SER A 126 7.85 -12.82 21.12
CA SER A 126 8.07 -13.76 20.01
C SER A 126 6.90 -13.76 19.02
N LYS A 127 5.66 -13.70 19.53
CA LYS A 127 4.46 -13.56 18.70
C LYS A 127 4.49 -12.30 17.83
N LEU A 128 4.88 -11.16 18.41
CA LEU A 128 5.02 -9.91 17.65
C LEU A 128 6.06 -10.03 16.53
N VAL A 129 7.24 -10.58 16.83
CA VAL A 129 8.31 -10.77 15.83
C VAL A 129 7.83 -11.66 14.69
N ILE A 130 7.13 -12.75 14.99
CA ILE A 130 6.54 -13.64 13.97
C ILE A 130 5.53 -12.90 13.11
N PHE A 131 4.60 -12.14 13.71
CA PHE A 131 3.59 -11.38 12.96
C PHE A 131 4.19 -10.31 12.07
N VAL A 132 5.21 -9.59 12.55
CA VAL A 132 5.94 -8.61 11.73
C VAL A 132 6.69 -9.30 10.59
N GLY A 133 7.35 -10.43 10.87
CA GLY A 133 8.03 -11.25 9.87
C GLY A 133 7.10 -11.72 8.76
N LEU A 134 5.94 -12.29 9.12
CA LEU A 134 4.90 -12.71 8.16
C LEU A 134 4.36 -11.52 7.37
N TRP A 135 4.08 -10.40 8.04
CA TRP A 135 3.61 -9.19 7.37
C TRP A 135 4.59 -8.72 6.30
N TYR A 136 5.88 -8.68 6.61
CA TYR A 136 6.90 -8.20 5.68
C TYR A 136 7.11 -9.21 4.55
N PHE A 137 7.18 -10.50 4.87
CA PHE A 137 7.31 -11.58 3.90
C PHE A 137 6.17 -11.55 2.87
N PHE A 138 4.92 -11.60 3.33
CA PHE A 138 3.76 -11.57 2.42
C PHE A 138 3.66 -10.27 1.66
N ASN A 139 4.06 -9.14 2.25
CA ASN A 139 4.07 -7.87 1.54
C ASN A 139 5.11 -7.85 0.41
N VAL A 140 6.29 -8.43 0.64
CA VAL A 140 7.33 -8.57 -0.39
C VAL A 140 6.84 -9.45 -1.53
N GLN A 141 6.32 -10.64 -1.21
CA GLN A 141 5.80 -11.57 -2.22
C GLN A 141 4.65 -10.95 -3.02
N TYR A 142 3.70 -10.32 -2.35
CA TYR A 142 2.60 -9.61 -2.99
C TYR A 142 3.12 -8.61 -4.05
N ASN A 143 4.06 -7.73 -3.69
CA ASN A 143 4.54 -6.70 -4.61
C ASN A 143 5.35 -7.27 -5.77
N ILE A 144 6.19 -8.28 -5.53
CA ILE A 144 6.97 -8.94 -6.60
C ILE A 144 6.04 -9.64 -7.57
N GLU A 145 5.10 -10.46 -7.07
CA GLU A 145 4.16 -11.18 -7.91
C GLU A 145 3.21 -10.25 -8.65
N ASN A 146 2.71 -9.21 -7.98
CA ASN A 146 1.84 -8.24 -8.61
C ASN A 146 2.57 -7.50 -9.75
N LYS A 147 3.84 -7.12 -9.56
CA LYS A 147 4.63 -6.51 -10.65
C LYS A 147 4.86 -7.48 -11.81
N LYS A 148 5.18 -8.75 -11.52
CA LYS A 148 5.35 -9.79 -12.55
C LYS A 148 4.05 -10.02 -13.33
N LEU A 149 2.91 -10.06 -12.64
CA LEU A 149 1.58 -10.22 -13.22
C LEU A 149 1.19 -9.04 -14.10
N LEU A 150 1.36 -7.80 -13.61
CA LEU A 150 1.02 -6.59 -14.36
C LEU A 150 1.95 -6.36 -15.56
N SER A 151 3.11 -7.01 -15.61
CA SER A 151 4.01 -6.97 -16.77
C SER A 151 3.51 -7.81 -17.94
N CYS A 152 2.60 -8.77 -17.68
CA CYS A 152 2.03 -9.64 -18.72
C CYS A 152 0.51 -9.55 -18.86
N PHE A 153 -0.18 -8.97 -17.88
CA PHE A 153 -1.64 -8.90 -17.85
C PHE A 153 -2.12 -7.45 -17.66
N ASP A 154 -2.43 -6.80 -18.79
CA ASP A 154 -2.83 -5.39 -18.87
C ASP A 154 -4.32 -5.20 -18.51
N ALA A 155 -4.73 -5.55 -17.28
CA ALA A 155 -6.10 -5.34 -16.79
C ALA A 155 -6.11 -5.01 -15.29
N THR A 156 -5.69 -3.80 -14.97
CA THR A 156 -5.50 -3.29 -13.59
C THR A 156 -6.74 -3.41 -12.71
N TRP A 157 -7.92 -3.07 -13.24
CA TRP A 157 -9.19 -3.14 -12.49
C TRP A 157 -9.56 -4.60 -12.19
N ALA A 158 -9.41 -5.49 -13.18
CA ALA A 158 -9.64 -6.92 -13.00
C ALA A 158 -8.70 -7.52 -11.94
N VAL A 159 -7.39 -7.26 -12.05
CA VAL A 159 -6.38 -7.76 -11.09
C VAL A 159 -6.69 -7.28 -9.68
N SER A 160 -7.02 -6.00 -9.51
CA SER A 160 -7.34 -5.42 -8.20
C SER A 160 -8.60 -6.04 -7.59
N TRP A 161 -9.63 -6.28 -8.42
CA TRP A 161 -10.84 -6.93 -7.96
C TRP A 161 -10.60 -8.40 -7.59
N ILE A 162 -9.87 -9.15 -8.41
CA ILE A 162 -9.53 -10.56 -8.13
C ILE A 162 -8.71 -10.66 -6.84
N GLN A 163 -7.76 -9.76 -6.61
CA GLN A 163 -6.97 -9.74 -5.37
C GLN A 163 -7.84 -9.58 -4.11
N LEU A 164 -8.87 -8.73 -4.18
CA LEU A 164 -9.85 -8.58 -3.09
C LEU A 164 -10.76 -9.81 -3.00
N ALA A 165 -11.22 -10.33 -4.15
CA ALA A 165 -12.12 -11.47 -4.22
C ALA A 165 -11.50 -12.77 -3.67
N VAL A 166 -10.20 -13.01 -3.91
CA VAL A 166 -9.47 -14.17 -3.37
C VAL A 166 -9.42 -14.18 -1.84
N GLY A 167 -9.50 -13.02 -1.19
CA GLY A 167 -9.57 -12.93 0.27
C GLY A 167 -10.87 -13.48 0.87
N VAL A 168 -11.98 -13.44 0.13
CA VAL A 168 -13.30 -13.90 0.60
C VAL A 168 -13.35 -15.41 0.87
N PRO A 169 -12.95 -16.32 -0.05
CA PRO A 169 -12.93 -17.75 0.24
C PRO A 169 -11.95 -18.11 1.35
N ILE A 170 -10.82 -17.40 1.47
CA ILE A 170 -9.88 -17.60 2.57
C ILE A 170 -10.56 -17.27 3.91
N ALA A 171 -11.25 -16.13 4.01
CA ALA A 171 -12.01 -15.76 5.20
C ALA A 171 -13.11 -16.78 5.51
N MET A 172 -13.84 -17.26 4.50
CA MET A 172 -14.87 -18.29 4.68
C MET A 172 -14.28 -19.60 5.21
N LEU A 173 -13.12 -20.03 4.71
CA LEU A 173 -12.42 -21.22 5.20
C LEU A 173 -11.93 -21.04 6.65
N MET A 174 -11.46 -19.85 7.02
CA MET A 174 -11.07 -19.53 8.40
C MET A 174 -12.26 -19.62 9.38
N TRP A 175 -13.46 -19.24 8.94
CA TRP A 175 -14.68 -19.38 9.73
C TRP A 175 -15.22 -20.82 9.75
N ALA A 176 -15.21 -21.50 8.61
CA ALA A 176 -15.70 -22.88 8.48
C ALA A 176 -14.84 -23.88 9.27
N SER A 177 -13.53 -23.64 9.38
CA SER A 177 -12.61 -24.46 10.18
C SER A 177 -12.72 -24.20 11.69
N GLY A 178 -13.49 -23.20 12.13
CA GLY A 178 -13.61 -22.83 13.54
C GLY A 178 -12.35 -22.17 14.13
N LEU A 179 -11.33 -21.89 13.31
CA LEU A 179 -10.09 -21.23 13.74
C LEU A 179 -10.32 -19.78 14.19
N VAL A 180 -11.35 -19.13 13.65
CA VAL A 180 -11.75 -17.75 13.97
C VAL A 180 -13.24 -17.72 14.23
N GLN A 181 -13.65 -17.07 15.31
CA GLN A 181 -15.08 -16.89 15.63
C GLN A 181 -15.80 -16.18 14.48
N VAL A 182 -16.96 -16.72 14.10
CA VAL A 182 -17.78 -16.14 13.03
C VAL A 182 -18.31 -14.78 13.49
N PRO A 183 -18.09 -13.70 12.73
CA PRO A 183 -18.57 -12.38 13.10
C PRO A 183 -20.09 -12.29 12.94
N LYS A 184 -20.77 -11.65 13.89
CA LYS A 184 -22.21 -11.37 13.79
C LYS A 184 -22.39 -9.97 13.23
N VAL A 185 -22.69 -9.90 11.93
CA VAL A 185 -22.81 -8.64 11.19
C VAL A 185 -24.15 -8.59 10.47
N THR A 186 -24.88 -7.48 10.61
CA THR A 186 -26.17 -7.29 9.92
C THR A 186 -25.97 -6.65 8.54
N LYS A 187 -26.99 -6.69 7.67
CA LYS A 187 -26.97 -5.97 6.39
C LYS A 187 -26.76 -4.46 6.56
N SER A 188 -27.32 -3.88 7.64
CA SER A 188 -27.13 -2.47 7.98
C SER A 188 -25.66 -2.15 8.29
N ASP A 189 -24.97 -3.05 8.99
CA ASP A 189 -23.56 -2.90 9.31
C ASP A 189 -22.67 -2.98 8.07
N LEU A 190 -22.98 -3.87 7.12
CA LEU A 190 -22.28 -3.92 5.83
C LEU A 190 -22.45 -2.62 5.04
N LEU A 191 -23.66 -2.02 5.06
CA LEU A 191 -23.92 -0.76 4.38
C LEU A 191 -23.18 0.41 5.05
N LYS A 192 -23.08 0.42 6.39
CA LYS A 192 -22.25 1.39 7.14
C LYS A 192 -20.77 1.27 6.80
N LEU A 193 -20.28 0.07 6.54
CA LEU A 193 -18.89 -0.18 6.13
C LEU A 193 -18.61 0.15 4.66
N ALA A 194 -19.65 0.31 3.82
CA ALA A 194 -19.48 0.52 2.38
C ALA A 194 -18.55 1.71 2.02
N PRO A 195 -18.61 2.88 2.69
CA PRO A 195 -17.67 3.97 2.44
C PRO A 195 -16.21 3.61 2.78
N VAL A 196 -16.00 2.84 3.85
CA VAL A 196 -14.66 2.34 4.23
C VAL A 196 -14.15 1.35 3.18
N GLY A 197 -15.03 0.44 2.72
CA GLY A 197 -14.74 -0.51 1.65
C GLY A 197 -14.42 0.17 0.31
N ALA A 198 -15.14 1.23 -0.04
CA ALA A 198 -14.89 2.04 -1.24
C ALA A 198 -13.51 2.70 -1.21
N ALA A 199 -13.15 3.34 -0.09
CA ALA A 199 -11.84 3.94 0.07
C ALA A 199 -10.72 2.89 0.05
N PHE A 200 -10.97 1.72 0.64
CA PHE A 200 -10.03 0.60 0.63
C PHE A 200 -9.79 0.05 -0.79
N SER A 201 -10.85 -0.21 -1.55
CA SER A 201 -10.74 -0.73 -2.92
C SER A 201 -10.15 0.32 -3.87
N ALA A 202 -10.50 1.60 -3.72
CA ALA A 202 -9.89 2.69 -4.49
C ALA A 202 -8.38 2.79 -4.25
N GLY A 203 -7.95 2.70 -2.98
CA GLY A 203 -6.52 2.69 -2.64
C GLY A 203 -5.79 1.48 -3.21
N GLN A 204 -6.47 0.33 -3.24
CA GLN A 204 -5.94 -0.89 -3.85
C GLN A 204 -5.75 -0.72 -5.36
N VAL A 205 -6.78 -0.31 -6.09
CA VAL A 205 -6.71 -0.09 -7.53
C VAL A 205 -5.61 0.92 -7.88
N ALA A 206 -5.55 2.04 -7.16
CA ALA A 206 -4.55 3.07 -7.39
C ALA A 206 -3.11 2.56 -7.13
N THR A 207 -2.92 1.68 -6.14
CA THR A 207 -1.63 1.04 -5.89
C THR A 207 -1.26 0.07 -7.02
N VAL A 208 -2.19 -0.79 -7.46
CA VAL A 208 -1.95 -1.73 -8.57
C VAL A 208 -1.67 -0.97 -9.86
N ALA A 209 -2.39 0.11 -10.15
CA ALA A 209 -2.15 0.96 -11.31
C ALA A 209 -0.74 1.53 -11.33
N SER A 210 -0.27 2.05 -10.18
CA SER A 210 1.10 2.56 -10.05
C SER A 210 2.13 1.45 -10.26
N LEU A 211 1.96 0.29 -9.62
CA LEU A 211 2.87 -0.85 -9.78
C LEU A 211 2.93 -1.36 -11.22
N GLY A 212 1.86 -1.22 -11.99
CA GLY A 212 1.86 -1.51 -13.43
C GLY A 212 2.70 -0.51 -14.22
N ALA A 213 2.61 0.78 -13.88
CA ALA A 213 3.20 1.87 -14.64
C ALA A 213 4.67 2.20 -14.33
N VAL A 214 5.12 2.00 -13.08
CA VAL A 214 6.47 2.40 -12.62
C VAL A 214 7.15 1.27 -11.85
N ALA A 215 8.43 1.45 -11.48
CA ALA A 215 9.13 0.50 -10.62
C ALA A 215 8.46 0.38 -9.24
N VAL A 216 8.48 -0.84 -8.69
CA VAL A 216 7.91 -1.13 -7.36
C VAL A 216 8.55 -0.25 -6.28
N SER A 217 9.87 -0.10 -6.32
CA SER A 217 10.62 0.80 -5.45
C SER A 217 10.06 2.21 -5.49
N PHE A 218 9.88 2.78 -6.69
CA PHE A 218 9.37 4.14 -6.86
C PHE A 218 7.94 4.31 -6.34
N THR A 219 7.02 3.37 -6.62
CA THR A 219 5.67 3.39 -6.05
C THR A 219 5.71 3.50 -4.52
N HIS A 220 6.59 2.74 -3.85
CA HIS A 220 6.71 2.77 -2.39
C HIS A 220 7.39 4.02 -1.86
N VAL A 221 8.29 4.65 -2.62
CA VAL A 221 8.87 5.96 -2.32
C VAL A 221 7.77 7.04 -2.32
N VAL A 222 6.96 7.12 -3.38
CA VAL A 222 5.85 8.11 -3.44
C VAL A 222 4.81 7.84 -2.33
N LYS A 223 4.53 6.57 -2.07
CA LYS A 223 3.61 6.19 -0.98
C LYS A 223 4.19 6.45 0.42
N ALA A 224 5.47 6.80 0.57
CA ALA A 224 6.04 7.25 1.84
C ALA A 224 5.45 8.61 2.29
N LEU A 225 4.77 9.35 1.40
CA LEU A 225 4.01 10.57 1.73
C LEU A 225 2.68 10.30 2.45
N GLU A 226 2.26 9.05 2.65
CA GLU A 226 1.04 8.70 3.39
C GLU A 226 0.90 9.43 4.74
N PRO A 227 1.94 9.52 5.60
CA PRO A 227 1.84 10.22 6.88
C PRO A 227 1.64 11.73 6.72
N ALA A 228 2.20 12.34 5.66
CA ALA A 228 2.00 13.74 5.34
C ALA A 228 0.54 14.01 4.92
N VAL A 229 0.02 13.18 4.02
CA VAL A 229 -1.40 13.22 3.61
C VAL A 229 -2.31 13.01 4.81
N ASN A 230 -1.97 12.09 5.71
CA ASN A 230 -2.72 11.85 6.94
C ASN A 230 -2.72 13.05 7.89
N ALA A 231 -1.58 13.73 8.06
CA ALA A 231 -1.48 14.91 8.92
C ALA A 231 -2.37 16.04 8.42
N ILE A 232 -2.37 16.29 7.11
CA ILE A 232 -3.21 17.30 6.46
C ILE A 232 -4.69 16.91 6.56
N ALA A 233 -5.04 15.67 6.23
CA ALA A 233 -6.42 15.20 6.30
C ALA A 233 -6.97 15.22 7.73
N SER A 234 -6.16 14.89 8.73
CA SER A 234 -6.57 14.95 10.15
C SER A 234 -6.88 16.39 10.59
N ALA A 235 -6.07 17.36 10.15
CA ALA A 235 -6.32 18.76 10.43
C ALA A 235 -7.62 19.26 9.77
N LEU A 236 -7.82 18.94 8.48
CA LEU A 236 -8.97 19.43 7.72
C LEU A 236 -10.29 18.74 8.07
N ILE A 237 -10.28 17.42 8.31
CA ILE A 237 -11.51 16.62 8.47
C ILE A 237 -11.88 16.44 9.94
N LEU A 238 -10.90 16.29 10.82
CA LEU A 238 -11.12 16.03 12.25
C LEU A 238 -10.92 17.28 13.11
N GLY A 239 -10.42 18.38 12.53
CA GLY A 239 -10.04 19.58 13.29
C GLY A 239 -8.85 19.35 14.23
N GLN A 240 -8.12 18.24 14.07
CA GLN A 240 -7.00 17.87 14.93
C GLN A 240 -5.70 18.45 14.37
N VAL A 241 -5.31 19.62 14.88
CA VAL A 241 -4.04 20.26 14.52
C VAL A 241 -2.91 19.68 15.36
N PHE A 242 -1.82 19.28 14.70
CA PHE A 242 -0.62 18.79 15.38
C PHE A 242 0.32 19.96 15.76
N HIS A 243 1.26 19.70 16.67
CA HIS A 243 2.29 20.68 17.01
C HIS A 243 3.06 21.13 15.76
N PRO A 244 3.43 22.41 15.58
CA PRO A 244 4.10 22.92 14.37
C PRO A 244 5.34 22.12 13.95
N LEU A 245 6.10 21.61 14.92
CA LEU A 245 7.29 20.76 14.66
C LEU A 245 6.94 19.42 13.99
N VAL A 246 5.73 18.88 14.19
CA VAL A 246 5.24 17.70 13.48
C VAL A 246 5.07 18.02 11.99
N TYR A 247 4.60 19.22 11.64
CA TYR A 247 4.54 19.65 10.23
C TYR A 247 5.93 19.94 9.65
N ALA A 248 6.82 20.57 10.42
CA ALA A 248 8.20 20.81 10.00
C ALA A 248 8.94 19.49 9.68
N SER A 249 8.70 18.44 10.46
CA SER A 249 9.28 17.11 10.22
C SER A 249 8.83 16.42 8.91
N LEU A 250 7.78 16.94 8.25
CA LEU A 250 7.34 16.46 6.94
C LEU A 250 8.15 17.04 5.77
N ALA A 251 8.85 18.17 5.96
CA ALA A 251 9.60 18.82 4.90
C ALA A 251 10.65 17.88 4.24
N PRO A 252 11.44 17.09 4.99
CA PRO A 252 12.33 16.11 4.40
C PRO A 252 11.60 15.04 3.57
N VAL A 253 10.37 14.67 3.92
CA VAL A 253 9.58 13.70 3.14
C VAL A 253 9.27 14.25 1.75
N PHE A 254 8.82 15.50 1.67
CA PHE A 254 8.53 16.15 0.38
C PHE A 254 9.79 16.34 -0.45
N ILE A 255 10.88 16.81 0.15
CA ILE A 255 12.18 17.00 -0.53
C ILE A 255 12.70 15.67 -1.05
N GLY A 256 12.69 14.63 -0.22
CA GLY A 256 13.17 13.30 -0.60
C GLY A 256 12.38 12.68 -1.75
N VAL A 257 11.04 12.76 -1.71
CA VAL A 257 10.21 12.24 -2.81
C VAL A 257 10.39 13.07 -4.08
N ALA A 258 10.50 14.40 -4.00
CA ALA A 258 10.76 15.24 -5.16
C ALA A 258 12.12 14.91 -5.81
N LEU A 259 13.17 14.75 -5.01
CA LEU A 259 14.51 14.40 -5.48
C LEU A 259 14.57 12.98 -6.07
N ALA A 260 13.87 12.02 -5.45
CA ALA A 260 13.77 10.67 -5.98
C ALA A 260 12.99 10.63 -7.30
N SER A 261 11.89 11.38 -7.39
CA SER A 261 11.05 11.44 -8.59
C SER A 261 11.77 12.09 -9.78
N SER A 262 12.61 13.11 -9.55
CA SER A 262 13.35 13.77 -10.64
C SER A 262 14.47 12.93 -11.24
N ALA A 263 14.94 11.90 -10.52
CA ALA A 263 16.01 11.00 -10.94
C ALA A 263 15.56 9.55 -11.16
N GLU A 264 14.24 9.31 -11.18
CA GLU A 264 13.67 7.99 -11.38
C GLU A 264 13.53 7.67 -12.88
N LEU A 265 14.19 6.60 -13.30
CA LEU A 265 14.23 6.19 -14.71
C LEU A 265 12.89 5.63 -15.21
N SER A 266 12.11 5.01 -14.32
CA SER A 266 10.78 4.50 -14.65
C SER A 266 9.67 5.54 -14.48
N PHE A 267 10.00 6.81 -14.24
CA PHE A 267 9.02 7.84 -13.88
C PHE A 267 7.96 8.00 -14.96
N THR A 268 6.70 7.91 -14.54
CA THR A 268 5.55 8.33 -15.33
C THR A 268 4.62 9.15 -14.46
N MET A 269 4.02 10.21 -15.03
CA MET A 269 3.08 11.03 -14.28
C MET A 269 1.85 10.21 -13.83
N PHE A 270 1.39 9.28 -14.67
CA PHE A 270 0.33 8.36 -14.30
C PHE A 270 0.68 7.49 -13.08
N GLY A 271 1.87 6.88 -13.06
CA GLY A 271 2.30 6.06 -11.93
C GLY A 271 2.53 6.85 -10.64
N PHE A 272 3.04 8.08 -10.76
CA PHE A 272 3.18 9.00 -9.63
C PHE A 272 1.81 9.42 -9.06
N LEU A 273 0.89 9.87 -9.91
CA LEU A 273 -0.43 10.33 -9.48
C LEU A 273 -1.27 9.20 -8.90
N THR A 274 -1.20 7.99 -9.47
CA THR A 274 -1.90 6.82 -8.92
C THR A 274 -1.30 6.35 -7.59
N ALA A 275 0.03 6.41 -7.41
CA ALA A 275 0.64 6.20 -6.11
C ALA A 275 0.15 7.23 -5.08
N MET A 276 0.10 8.51 -5.45
CA MET A 276 -0.39 9.58 -4.58
C MET A 276 -1.89 9.41 -4.25
N ALA A 277 -2.72 9.10 -5.24
CA ALA A 277 -4.13 8.81 -5.06
C ALA A 277 -4.35 7.65 -4.07
N SER A 278 -3.47 6.66 -4.07
CA SER A 278 -3.52 5.58 -3.07
C SER A 278 -3.30 6.08 -1.64
N ASN A 279 -2.43 7.08 -1.42
CA ASN A 279 -2.23 7.67 -0.10
C ASN A 279 -3.52 8.34 0.39
N PHE A 280 -4.15 9.16 -0.46
CA PHE A 280 -5.43 9.80 -0.13
C PHE A 280 -6.54 8.78 0.15
N ALA A 281 -6.64 7.73 -0.65
CA ALA A 281 -7.63 6.69 -0.46
C ALA A 281 -7.42 5.90 0.83
N PHE A 282 -6.19 5.51 1.17
CA PHE A 282 -5.90 4.81 2.42
C PHE A 282 -6.07 5.68 3.66
N VAL A 283 -5.71 6.97 3.58
CA VAL A 283 -6.00 7.93 4.65
C VAL A 283 -7.51 8.12 4.83
N THR A 284 -8.25 8.25 3.73
CA THR A 284 -9.72 8.31 3.76
C THR A 284 -10.30 7.05 4.39
N ARG A 285 -9.82 5.87 4.02
CA ARG A 285 -10.19 4.60 4.67
C ARG A 285 -9.94 4.65 6.17
N ASN A 286 -8.78 5.14 6.61
CA ASN A 286 -8.42 5.20 8.03
C ASN A 286 -9.37 6.14 8.80
N VAL A 287 -9.67 7.34 8.25
CA VAL A 287 -10.59 8.31 8.86
C VAL A 287 -12.04 7.80 8.86
N LEU A 288 -12.48 7.14 7.79
CA LEU A 288 -13.81 6.53 7.75
C LEU A 288 -13.91 5.33 8.68
N ALA A 289 -12.83 4.54 8.85
CA ALA A 289 -12.79 3.42 9.76
C ALA A 289 -12.91 3.86 11.24
N THR A 290 -12.43 5.04 11.61
CA THR A 290 -12.66 5.56 12.98
C THR A 290 -14.12 5.95 13.22
N LYS A 291 -14.84 6.39 12.17
CA LYS A 291 -16.25 6.80 12.28
C LYS A 291 -17.24 5.64 12.10
N PHE A 292 -16.94 4.70 11.22
CA PHE A 292 -17.88 3.67 10.75
C PHE A 292 -17.36 2.23 10.91
N GLY A 293 -16.12 2.03 11.38
CA GLY A 293 -15.50 0.71 11.50
C GLY A 293 -15.96 -0.12 12.71
N SER A 294 -16.61 0.51 13.68
CA SER A 294 -17.19 -0.18 14.84
C SER A 294 -18.58 -0.71 14.52
N VAL A 295 -18.64 -1.93 13.98
CA VAL A 295 -19.91 -2.59 13.63
C VAL A 295 -19.92 -4.05 14.09
N GLY A 296 -21.11 -4.51 14.49
CA GLY A 296 -21.37 -5.90 14.88
C GLY A 296 -20.51 -6.44 16.03
N GLU A 297 -20.73 -7.71 16.37
CA GLU A 297 -19.82 -8.47 17.23
C GLU A 297 -18.76 -9.14 16.35
N MET A 298 -17.54 -8.59 16.39
CA MET A 298 -16.42 -9.04 15.54
C MET A 298 -15.47 -10.02 16.25
N GLY A 299 -15.79 -10.46 17.47
CA GLY A 299 -15.00 -11.44 18.23
C GLY A 299 -14.70 -11.00 19.66
N SER A 300 -14.46 -11.99 20.53
CA SER A 300 -14.17 -11.80 21.96
C SER A 300 -12.85 -11.08 22.22
N ASP A 301 -11.82 -11.48 21.51
CA ASP A 301 -10.42 -11.11 21.72
C ASP A 301 -9.92 -10.15 20.62
N THR A 302 -8.94 -9.32 20.95
CA THR A 302 -8.47 -8.23 20.07
C THR A 302 -7.96 -8.77 18.72
N THR A 303 -7.32 -9.94 18.69
CA THR A 303 -6.77 -10.54 17.46
C THR A 303 -7.88 -11.07 16.56
N THR A 304 -8.86 -11.81 17.11
CA THR A 304 -10.05 -12.24 16.37
C THR A 304 -10.85 -11.05 15.85
N ARG A 305 -11.01 -10.00 16.67
CA ARG A 305 -11.67 -8.76 16.28
C ARG A 305 -11.01 -8.10 15.07
N LYS A 306 -9.69 -7.93 15.10
CA LYS A 306 -8.93 -7.35 13.98
C LYS A 306 -8.99 -8.22 12.73
N THR A 307 -8.93 -9.54 12.90
CA THR A 307 -9.06 -10.51 11.79
C THR A 307 -10.41 -10.38 11.10
N ASN A 308 -11.51 -10.41 11.86
CA ASN A 308 -12.86 -10.27 11.33
C ASN A 308 -13.12 -8.88 10.73
N GLN A 309 -12.57 -7.82 11.32
CA GLN A 309 -12.64 -6.48 10.75
C GLN A 309 -12.06 -6.43 9.34
N LEU A 310 -10.89 -7.03 9.12
CA LEU A 310 -10.31 -7.10 7.77
C LEU A 310 -11.12 -8.02 6.84
N ALA A 311 -11.53 -9.19 7.30
CA ALA A 311 -12.28 -10.15 6.48
C ALA A 311 -13.59 -9.56 5.96
N VAL A 312 -14.37 -8.94 6.85
CA VAL A 312 -15.63 -8.27 6.50
C VAL A 312 -15.37 -7.05 5.62
N LEU A 313 -14.36 -6.23 5.94
CA LEU A 313 -13.98 -5.10 5.09
C LEU A 313 -13.57 -5.53 3.68
N THR A 314 -12.85 -6.65 3.56
CA THR A 314 -12.43 -7.21 2.27
C THR A 314 -13.65 -7.66 1.47
N ALA A 315 -14.61 -8.37 2.09
CA ALA A 315 -15.86 -8.75 1.44
C ALA A 315 -16.66 -7.53 0.97
N VAL A 316 -16.81 -6.51 1.82
CA VAL A 316 -17.49 -5.25 1.46
C VAL A 316 -16.76 -4.55 0.31
N ALA A 317 -15.44 -4.44 0.36
CA ALA A 317 -14.63 -3.80 -0.67
C ALA A 317 -14.73 -4.54 -2.02
N THR A 318 -14.76 -5.87 -2.01
CA THR A 318 -14.99 -6.71 -3.21
C THR A 318 -16.35 -6.41 -3.83
N LEU A 319 -17.41 -6.34 -3.01
CA LEU A 319 -18.77 -6.06 -3.48
C LEU A 319 -18.91 -4.63 -4.02
N VAL A 320 -18.31 -3.65 -3.35
CA VAL A 320 -18.33 -2.24 -3.78
C VAL A 320 -17.54 -2.05 -5.07
N LEU A 321 -16.42 -2.74 -5.25
CA LEU A 321 -15.60 -2.62 -6.46
C LEU A 321 -16.20 -3.40 -7.65
N LEU A 322 -17.03 -4.41 -7.42
CA LEU A 322 -17.62 -5.27 -8.46
C LEU A 322 -18.31 -4.49 -9.61
N PRO A 323 -19.27 -3.57 -9.36
CA PRO A 323 -19.92 -2.85 -10.46
C PRO A 323 -18.93 -2.01 -11.27
N VAL A 324 -17.95 -1.39 -10.60
CA VAL A 324 -16.91 -0.60 -11.27
C VAL A 324 -16.01 -1.50 -12.12
N ALA A 325 -15.60 -2.65 -11.59
CA ALA A 325 -14.77 -3.62 -12.28
C ALA A 325 -15.50 -4.32 -13.44
N LEU A 326 -16.84 -4.38 -13.44
CA LEU A 326 -17.60 -4.91 -14.59
C LEU A 326 -17.76 -3.88 -15.71
N LEU A 327 -17.93 -2.59 -15.36
CA LEU A 327 -18.28 -1.54 -16.31
C LEU A 327 -17.06 -0.86 -16.95
N LEU A 328 -15.92 -0.81 -16.26
CA LEU A 328 -14.75 -0.06 -16.75
C LEU A 328 -13.86 -0.90 -17.70
N PRO A 329 -13.25 -0.25 -18.72
CA PRO A 329 -12.20 -0.85 -19.52
C PRO A 329 -11.02 -1.33 -18.65
N GLY A 330 -10.46 -2.50 -18.97
CA GLY A 330 -9.45 -3.15 -18.12
C GLY A 330 -10.03 -3.83 -16.87
N GLY A 331 -11.36 -3.89 -16.78
CA GLY A 331 -12.13 -4.62 -15.78
C GLY A 331 -12.31 -6.11 -16.11
N LEU A 332 -13.25 -6.77 -15.43
CA LEU A 332 -13.47 -8.22 -15.50
C LEU A 332 -13.82 -8.69 -16.92
N LEU A 333 -14.53 -7.87 -17.71
CA LEU A 333 -14.86 -8.17 -19.10
C LEU A 333 -13.64 -8.17 -20.03
N SER A 334 -12.54 -7.53 -19.62
CA SER A 334 -11.27 -7.53 -20.36
C SER A 334 -10.38 -8.74 -20.03
N ILE A 335 -10.79 -9.63 -19.11
CA ILE A 335 -10.00 -10.83 -18.76
C ILE A 335 -9.75 -11.72 -19.97
N PRO A 336 -10.76 -12.10 -20.80
CA PRO A 336 -10.52 -13.02 -21.91
C PRO A 336 -9.52 -12.48 -22.93
N SER A 337 -9.59 -11.18 -23.25
CA SER A 337 -8.68 -10.54 -24.20
C SER A 337 -7.27 -10.38 -23.62
N ALA A 338 -7.14 -9.96 -22.37
CA ALA A 338 -5.85 -9.88 -21.67
C ALA A 338 -5.20 -11.25 -21.49
N TRP A 339 -6.01 -12.29 -21.21
CA TRP A 339 -5.56 -13.67 -21.09
C TRP A 339 -5.02 -14.21 -22.40
N ALA A 340 -5.78 -14.04 -23.50
CA ALA A 340 -5.35 -14.46 -24.82
C ALA A 340 -4.05 -13.75 -25.24
N LYS A 341 -3.91 -12.45 -24.93
CA LYS A 341 -2.67 -11.69 -25.18
C LYS A 341 -1.48 -12.26 -24.40
N ALA A 342 -1.66 -12.54 -23.11
CA ALA A 342 -0.60 -13.08 -22.26
C ALA A 342 -0.15 -14.49 -22.70
N VAL A 343 -1.09 -15.35 -23.06
CA VAL A 343 -0.79 -16.71 -23.55
C VAL A 343 -0.08 -16.67 -24.90
N LYS A 344 -0.53 -15.82 -25.83
CA LYS A 344 0.18 -15.58 -27.10
C LYS A 344 1.58 -15.00 -26.89
N GLY A 345 1.79 -14.25 -25.82
CA GLY A 345 3.10 -13.74 -25.39
C GLY A 345 4.03 -14.82 -24.80
N GLY A 346 3.65 -16.10 -24.83
CA GLY A 346 4.50 -17.21 -24.42
C GLY A 346 4.37 -17.62 -22.95
N ILE A 347 3.38 -17.10 -22.22
CA ILE A 347 3.14 -17.48 -20.82
C ILE A 347 2.12 -18.62 -20.75
N PRO A 348 2.47 -19.78 -20.16
CA PRO A 348 1.53 -20.87 -19.98
C PRO A 348 0.29 -20.43 -19.17
N ALA A 349 -0.90 -20.84 -19.62
CA ALA A 349 -2.16 -20.47 -18.96
C ALA A 349 -2.19 -20.87 -17.46
N GLY A 350 -1.68 -22.05 -17.11
CA GLY A 350 -1.58 -22.49 -15.72
C GLY A 350 -0.68 -21.61 -14.86
N LYS A 351 0.43 -21.10 -15.43
CA LYS A 351 1.32 -20.17 -14.74
C LYS A 351 0.65 -18.81 -14.51
N LEU A 352 -0.10 -18.31 -15.49
CA LEU A 352 -0.84 -17.06 -15.36
C LEU A 352 -1.95 -17.17 -14.30
N PHE A 353 -2.68 -18.30 -14.28
CA PHE A 353 -3.65 -18.60 -13.24
C PHE A 353 -3.01 -18.60 -11.84
N TYR A 354 -1.91 -19.33 -11.69
CA TYR A 354 -1.16 -19.37 -10.43
C TYR A 354 -0.72 -17.97 -9.99
N MET A 355 -0.14 -17.17 -10.88
CA MET A 355 0.30 -15.81 -10.55
C MET A 355 -0.85 -14.90 -10.10
N MET A 356 -2.03 -15.03 -10.72
CA MET A 356 -3.22 -14.27 -10.34
C MET A 356 -3.71 -14.65 -8.94
N ILE A 357 -3.84 -15.94 -8.66
CA ILE A 357 -4.33 -16.44 -7.37
C ILE A 357 -3.30 -16.21 -6.27
N ALA A 358 -2.01 -16.46 -6.52
CA ALA A 358 -0.92 -16.20 -5.58
C ALA A 358 -0.86 -14.72 -5.21
N SER A 359 -1.00 -13.82 -6.20
CA SER A 359 -1.03 -12.38 -5.93
C SER A 359 -2.20 -11.98 -5.01
N GLY A 360 -3.40 -12.55 -5.22
CA GLY A 360 -4.55 -12.33 -4.34
C GLY A 360 -4.39 -12.94 -2.95
N PHE A 361 -3.82 -14.14 -2.86
CA PHE A 361 -3.52 -14.80 -1.59
C PHE A 361 -2.53 -13.97 -0.76
N HIS A 362 -1.40 -13.58 -1.35
CA HIS A 362 -0.40 -12.75 -0.70
C HIS A 362 -0.95 -11.36 -0.33
N PHE A 363 -1.83 -10.79 -1.18
CA PHE A 363 -2.55 -9.56 -0.87
C PHE A 363 -3.34 -9.68 0.44
N PHE A 364 -4.18 -10.71 0.55
CA PHE A 364 -4.99 -10.93 1.74
C PHE A 364 -4.13 -11.24 2.97
N MET A 365 -3.13 -12.11 2.83
CA MET A 365 -2.26 -12.52 3.95
C MET A 365 -1.39 -11.38 4.49
N TYR A 366 -0.86 -10.49 3.63
CA TYR A 366 -0.12 -9.33 4.13
C TYR A 366 -1.04 -8.39 4.91
N GLN A 367 -2.27 -8.19 4.44
CA GLN A 367 -3.22 -7.33 5.14
C GLN A 367 -3.63 -7.96 6.47
N LEU A 368 -3.86 -9.27 6.49
CA LEU A 368 -4.23 -9.99 7.70
C LEU A 368 -3.12 -9.93 8.75
N SER A 369 -1.88 -10.19 8.33
CA SER A 369 -0.71 -10.10 9.21
C SER A 369 -0.51 -8.67 9.76
N SER A 370 -0.78 -7.64 8.96
CA SER A 370 -0.76 -6.24 9.42
C SER A 370 -1.78 -5.98 10.54
N PHE A 371 -2.98 -6.55 10.43
CA PHE A 371 -4.02 -6.44 11.45
C PHE A 371 -3.68 -7.25 12.72
N TRP A 372 -2.97 -8.37 12.60
CA TRP A 372 -2.41 -9.10 13.74
C TRP A 372 -1.31 -8.32 14.46
N VAL A 373 -0.44 -7.62 13.74
CA VAL A 373 0.52 -6.71 14.38
C VAL A 373 -0.23 -5.60 15.13
N LEU A 374 -1.28 -5.03 14.52
CA LEU A 374 -2.12 -4.00 15.15
C LEU A 374 -2.91 -4.50 16.38
N SER A 375 -3.06 -5.82 16.59
CA SER A 375 -3.65 -6.35 17.83
C SER A 375 -2.63 -6.48 18.96
N CYS A 376 -1.33 -6.41 18.66
CA CYS A 376 -0.24 -6.54 19.62
C CYS A 376 0.50 -5.22 19.90
N VAL A 377 0.37 -4.20 19.04
CA VAL A 377 1.08 -2.92 19.19
C VAL A 377 0.14 -1.73 19.10
N GLN A 378 0.56 -0.61 19.72
CA GLN A 378 -0.12 0.66 19.59
C GLN A 378 -0.07 1.18 18.13
N PRO A 379 -1.08 1.96 17.67
CA PRO A 379 -1.11 2.48 16.31
C PRO A 379 0.14 3.26 15.88
N ILE A 380 0.81 3.93 16.82
CA ILE A 380 2.03 4.69 16.56
C ILE A 380 3.19 3.75 16.19
N THR A 381 3.37 2.66 16.95
CA THR A 381 4.37 1.61 16.67
C THR A 381 4.09 0.93 15.34
N HIS A 382 2.81 0.62 15.06
CA HIS A 382 2.40 0.06 13.77
C HIS A 382 2.78 0.98 12.60
N SER A 383 2.65 2.30 12.77
CA SER A 383 3.06 3.28 11.76
C SER A 383 4.58 3.28 11.49
N VAL A 384 5.41 3.13 12.53
CA VAL A 384 6.87 2.99 12.36
C VAL A 384 7.21 1.69 11.63
N LEU A 385 6.60 0.57 12.05
CA LEU A 385 6.76 -0.72 11.37
C LEU A 385 6.27 -0.68 9.92
N ASN A 386 5.23 0.08 9.59
CA ASN A 386 4.79 0.27 8.21
C ASN A 386 5.84 1.02 7.37
N THR A 387 6.55 1.96 7.98
CA THR A 387 7.67 2.69 7.33
C THR A 387 8.81 1.73 7.04
N LEU A 388 9.24 0.95 8.03
CA LEU A 388 10.27 -0.08 7.88
C LEU A 388 9.91 -1.12 6.82
N LYS A 389 8.64 -1.57 6.78
CA LYS A 389 8.12 -2.45 5.72
C LYS A 389 8.37 -1.87 4.32
N ARG A 390 8.19 -0.55 4.15
CA ARG A 390 8.43 0.15 2.87
C ARG A 390 9.92 0.14 2.49
N VAL A 391 10.83 0.30 3.46
CA VAL A 391 12.27 0.17 3.23
C VAL A 391 12.62 -1.22 2.73
N VAL A 392 12.11 -2.26 3.39
CA VAL A 392 12.36 -3.66 3.02
C VAL A 392 11.88 -3.95 1.59
N ILE A 393 10.65 -3.54 1.23
CA ILE A 393 10.15 -3.76 -0.14
C ILE A 393 10.97 -2.98 -1.19
N ILE A 394 11.40 -1.75 -0.90
CA ILE A 394 12.24 -0.98 -1.82
C ILE A 394 13.52 -1.74 -2.11
N ILE A 395 14.27 -2.14 -1.08
CA ILE A 395 15.55 -2.86 -1.22
C ILE A 395 15.35 -4.19 -1.97
N VAL A 396 14.40 -5.01 -1.52
CA VAL A 396 14.17 -6.33 -2.15
C VAL A 396 13.72 -6.17 -3.59
N SER A 397 12.87 -5.18 -3.90
CA SER A 397 12.42 -4.95 -5.28
C SER A 397 13.57 -4.53 -6.21
N ILE A 398 14.52 -3.73 -5.72
CA ILE A 398 15.72 -3.35 -6.50
C ILE A 398 16.58 -4.59 -6.77
N ILE A 399 16.79 -5.44 -5.76
CA ILE A 399 17.59 -6.68 -5.91
C ILE A 399 16.92 -7.65 -6.90
N VAL A 400 15.61 -7.85 -6.77
CA VAL A 400 14.86 -8.85 -7.55
C VAL A 400 14.66 -8.39 -8.99
N PHE A 401 14.30 -7.13 -9.22
CA PHE A 401 14.07 -6.60 -10.58
C PHE A 401 15.34 -6.05 -11.23
N ARG A 402 16.43 -5.88 -10.46
CA ARG A 402 17.70 -5.28 -10.91
C ARG A 402 17.49 -3.94 -11.65
N ASN A 403 16.54 -3.15 -11.15
CA ASN A 403 16.27 -1.84 -11.70
C ASN A 403 17.47 -0.92 -11.40
N PRO A 404 18.02 -0.20 -12.38
CA PRO A 404 19.09 0.76 -12.14
C PRO A 404 18.59 1.89 -11.23
N VAL A 405 19.31 2.15 -10.13
CA VAL A 405 19.02 3.24 -9.20
C VAL A 405 20.13 4.26 -9.30
N THR A 406 19.79 5.50 -9.66
CA THR A 406 20.75 6.60 -9.70
C THR A 406 21.14 7.00 -8.27
N PRO A 407 22.36 7.49 -8.02
CA PRO A 407 22.76 7.98 -6.69
C PRO A 407 21.81 9.05 -6.15
N GLN A 408 21.30 9.92 -7.03
CA GLN A 408 20.29 10.93 -6.68
C GLN A 408 18.96 10.30 -6.24
N SER A 409 18.47 9.27 -6.94
CA SER A 409 17.24 8.55 -6.55
C SER A 409 17.42 7.83 -5.22
N ALA A 410 18.58 7.21 -4.99
CA ALA A 410 18.92 6.59 -3.72
C ALA A 410 18.96 7.61 -2.57
N LEU A 411 19.60 8.77 -2.78
CA LEU A 411 19.67 9.86 -1.81
C LEU A 411 18.27 10.40 -1.48
N GLY A 412 17.46 10.70 -2.50
CA GLY A 412 16.08 11.18 -2.31
C GLY A 412 15.23 10.17 -1.54
N THR A 413 15.35 8.88 -1.87
CA THR A 413 14.67 7.79 -1.15
C THR A 413 15.10 7.73 0.31
N GLY A 414 16.40 7.84 0.60
CA GLY A 414 16.93 7.87 1.96
C GLY A 414 16.40 9.05 2.77
N ILE A 415 16.39 10.26 2.18
CA ILE A 415 15.84 11.48 2.80
C ILE A 415 14.34 11.31 3.08
N ALA A 416 13.57 10.74 2.14
CA ALA A 416 12.13 10.53 2.30
C ALA A 416 11.82 9.58 3.45
N ILE A 417 12.50 8.43 3.51
CA ILE A 417 12.35 7.44 4.57
C ILE A 417 12.77 8.03 5.93
N GLY A 418 13.93 8.71 5.98
CA GLY A 418 14.41 9.39 7.17
C GLY A 418 13.41 10.45 7.68
N GLY A 419 12.81 11.21 6.77
CA GLY A 419 11.75 12.17 7.08
C GLY A 419 10.50 11.51 7.70
N VAL A 420 10.08 10.34 7.20
CA VAL A 420 8.92 9.63 7.77
C VAL A 420 9.22 9.10 9.18
N LEU A 421 10.45 8.64 9.42
CA LEU A 421 10.90 8.23 10.74
C LEU A 421 10.93 9.43 11.70
N LEU A 422 11.50 10.56 11.26
CA LEU A 422 11.51 11.80 12.01
C LEU A 422 10.09 12.27 12.36
N TYR A 423 9.16 12.21 11.40
CA TYR A 423 7.75 12.50 11.64
C TYR A 423 7.12 11.57 12.68
N SER A 424 7.36 10.26 12.57
CA SER A 424 6.82 9.28 13.51
C SER A 424 7.32 9.52 14.94
N ILE A 425 8.61 9.80 15.10
CA ILE A 425 9.23 10.11 16.40
C ILE A 425 8.69 11.44 16.95
N THR A 426 8.67 12.49 16.12
CA THR A 426 8.19 13.82 16.53
C THR A 426 6.73 13.78 16.96
N LYS A 427 5.88 13.10 16.18
CA LYS A 427 4.47 12.90 16.52
C LYS A 427 4.29 12.12 17.82
N SER A 428 5.09 11.07 18.04
CA SER A 428 5.06 10.31 19.30
C SER A 428 5.41 11.20 20.49
N TYR A 429 6.49 11.98 20.38
CA TYR A 429 6.95 12.89 21.43
C TYR A 429 5.87 13.91 21.84
N PHE A 430 5.24 14.58 20.86
CA PHE A 430 4.20 15.57 21.14
C PHE A 430 2.85 14.96 21.52
N SER A 431 2.59 13.69 21.20
CA SER A 431 1.37 13.00 21.62
C SER A 431 1.39 12.63 23.11
N LYS A 432 2.58 12.49 23.73
CA LYS A 432 2.73 12.17 25.17
C LYS A 432 2.62 13.39 26.09
N LYS A 433 2.63 14.62 25.56
CA LYS A 433 2.58 15.88 26.32
C LYS A 433 1.18 16.52 26.39
N LYS A 434 0.14 15.81 25.94
CA LYS A 434 -1.26 16.17 26.20
C LYS A 434 -1.70 15.49 27.48
#